data_AF-A0A1Q9UTY3-F1
#
_entry.id   AF-A0A1Q9UTY3-F1
#
_cell.length_a   1.000
_cell.length_b   1.000
_cell.length_c   1.000
_cell.angle_alpha   90.00
_cell.angle_beta   90.00
_cell.angle_gamma   90.00
#
_symmetry.space_group_name_H-M   'P 1'
#
loop_
_entity.id
_entity.type
_entity.pdbx_description
1 polymer ?
#
loop_
_entity_poly.entity_id
_entity_poly.type
_entity_poly.pdbx_seq_one_letter_code
_entity_poly.pdbx_strand_id
1 'polypeptide(L)'
;MSPRARLPRQDCAHCGRHDRCTRIVLEEAVCQRCTLRFARTAQPCPGCANIRVLAFYDTARRPACAPCTGNEAVYACTACGREDSPWGRLL
;
A
#
# COMPACT_ATOMS: atom_id res chain seq x y z
N MET A 1 -4.99 -23.42 -16.32
CA MET A 1 -4.84 -21.97 -16.02
C MET A 1 -6.22 -21.35 -15.94
N SER A 2 -6.76 -21.15 -14.74
CA SER A 2 -8.07 -20.48 -14.59
C SER A 2 -7.96 -19.02 -15.02
N PRO A 3 -8.90 -18.50 -15.82
CA PRO A 3 -8.96 -17.07 -16.09
C PRO A 3 -9.22 -16.37 -14.75
N ARG A 4 -8.27 -15.54 -14.29
CA ARG A 4 -8.47 -14.68 -13.12
C ARG A 4 -9.70 -13.81 -13.41
N ALA A 5 -10.79 -14.03 -12.66
CA ALA A 5 -11.97 -13.19 -12.76
C ALA A 5 -11.55 -11.73 -12.62
N ARG A 6 -11.96 -10.88 -13.57
CA ARG A 6 -11.71 -9.44 -13.46
C ARG A 6 -12.49 -8.95 -12.24
N LEU A 7 -11.78 -8.41 -11.25
CA LEU A 7 -12.41 -7.74 -10.10
C LEU A 7 -13.40 -6.68 -10.61
N PRO A 8 -14.61 -6.62 -10.01
CA PRO A 8 -15.60 -5.60 -10.36
C PRO A 8 -15.02 -4.20 -10.10
N ARG A 9 -15.52 -3.21 -10.84
CA ARG A 9 -15.21 -1.81 -10.53
C ARG A 9 -16.02 -1.40 -9.30
N GLN A 10 -15.43 -0.58 -8.45
CA GLN A 10 -16.00 -0.07 -7.22
C GLN A 10 -15.42 1.30 -6.93
N ASP A 11 -16.06 2.05 -6.04
CA ASP A 11 -15.54 3.36 -5.64
C ASP A 11 -14.29 3.18 -4.77
N CYS A 12 -13.23 3.90 -5.14
CA CYS A 12 -12.01 3.95 -4.36
C CYS A 12 -12.29 4.59 -3.01
N ALA A 13 -12.02 3.89 -1.92
CA ALA A 13 -12.24 4.39 -0.56
C ALA A 13 -11.49 5.71 -0.27
N HIS A 14 -10.36 5.94 -0.94
CA HIS A 14 -9.55 7.14 -0.72
C HIS A 14 -9.92 8.34 -1.61
N CYS A 15 -10.41 8.13 -2.83
CA CYS A 15 -10.66 9.24 -3.78
C CYS A 15 -12.05 9.28 -4.39
N GLY A 16 -12.91 8.31 -4.09
CA GLY A 16 -14.29 8.21 -4.59
C GLY A 16 -14.42 7.90 -6.08
N ARG A 17 -13.32 7.74 -6.83
CA ARG A 17 -13.39 7.37 -8.25
C ARG A 17 -13.84 5.92 -8.41
N HIS A 18 -14.82 5.69 -9.28
CA HIS A 18 -15.25 4.37 -9.69
C HIS A 18 -14.21 3.70 -10.61
N ASP A 19 -13.44 2.75 -10.08
CA ASP A 19 -12.31 2.12 -10.78
C ASP A 19 -12.09 0.68 -10.32
N ARG A 20 -11.10 -0.01 -10.89
CA ARG A 20 -10.65 -1.30 -10.36
C ARG A 20 -9.80 -1.08 -9.11
N CYS A 21 -10.38 -1.36 -7.95
CA CYS A 21 -9.71 -1.26 -6.67
C CYS A 21 -9.11 -2.61 -6.29
N THR A 22 -7.91 -2.90 -6.82
CA THR A 22 -7.25 -4.20 -6.68
C THR A 22 -6.31 -4.31 -5.49
N ARG A 23 -6.14 -3.21 -4.73
CA ARG A 23 -5.21 -3.12 -3.60
C ARG A 23 -5.94 -2.72 -2.35
N ILE A 24 -5.46 -3.24 -1.23
CA ILE A 24 -5.88 -2.83 0.11
C ILE A 24 -4.79 -1.93 0.68
N VAL A 25 -5.18 -0.73 1.14
CA VAL A 25 -4.33 0.19 1.89
C VAL A 25 -5.12 0.63 3.10
N LEU A 26 -4.53 0.49 4.29
CA LEU A 26 -5.21 0.81 5.56
C LEU A 26 -6.57 0.10 5.65
N GLU A 27 -6.60 -1.17 5.25
CA GLU A 27 -7.79 -2.04 5.22
C GLU A 27 -8.89 -1.61 4.23
N GLU A 28 -8.63 -0.62 3.38
CA GLU A 28 -9.59 -0.12 2.40
C GLU A 28 -9.18 -0.43 0.96
N ALA A 29 -10.17 -0.73 0.11
CA ALA A 29 -9.94 -0.97 -1.31
C ALA A 29 -9.67 0.34 -2.05
N VAL A 30 -8.49 0.44 -2.67
CA VAL A 30 -8.02 1.64 -3.36
C VAL A 30 -7.68 1.39 -4.81
N CYS A 31 -7.91 2.39 -5.66
CA CYS A 31 -7.53 2.35 -7.07
C CYS A 31 -6.01 2.44 -7.24
N GLN A 32 -5.50 1.95 -8.37
CA GLN A 32 -4.06 1.95 -8.69
C GLN A 32 -3.40 3.34 -8.53
N ARG A 33 -4.12 4.41 -8.87
CA ARG A 33 -3.62 5.78 -8.72
C ARG A 33 -3.42 6.17 -7.26
N CYS A 34 -4.33 5.78 -6.37
CA CYS A 34 -4.18 6.04 -4.93
C CYS A 34 -3.08 5.17 -4.35
N THR A 35 -2.97 3.90 -4.76
CA THR A 35 -1.85 3.03 -4.40
C THR A 35 -0.49 3.66 -4.72
N LEU A 36 -0.33 4.20 -5.93
CA LEU A 36 0.90 4.92 -6.32
C LEU A 36 1.11 6.22 -5.54
N ARG A 37 0.04 6.88 -5.09
CA ARG A 37 0.14 8.07 -4.24
C ARG A 37 0.74 7.69 -2.89
N PHE A 38 0.22 6.65 -2.23
CA PHE A 38 0.78 6.12 -0.98
C PHE A 38 2.24 5.72 -1.13
N ALA A 39 2.59 5.03 -2.22
CA ALA A 39 3.97 4.63 -2.51
C ALA A 39 4.94 5.83 -2.62
N ARG A 40 4.44 7.00 -3.04
CA ARG A 40 5.25 8.22 -3.23
C ARG A 40 5.22 9.18 -2.05
N THR A 41 4.38 8.92 -1.04
CA THR A 41 4.28 9.73 0.18
C THR A 41 4.82 8.93 1.37
N ALA A 42 6.03 8.39 1.24
CA ALA A 42 6.69 7.72 2.36
C ALA A 42 6.92 8.70 3.51
N GLN A 43 6.67 8.26 4.74
CA GLN A 43 6.75 9.07 5.95
C GLN A 43 7.48 8.31 7.07
N PRO A 44 7.96 9.00 8.12
CA PRO A 44 8.53 8.33 9.29
C PRO A 44 7.52 7.36 9.92
N CYS A 45 7.88 6.09 10.02
CA CYS A 45 7.06 5.08 10.67
C CYS A 45 7.07 5.28 12.20
N PRO A 46 5.92 5.29 12.90
CA PRO A 46 5.89 5.43 14.35
C PRO A 46 6.55 4.26 15.11
N GLY A 47 6.69 3.09 14.48
CA GLY A 47 7.30 1.90 15.10
C GLY A 47 8.83 1.82 14.97
N CYS A 48 9.39 2.29 13.86
CA CYS A 48 10.84 2.15 13.58
C CYS A 48 11.56 3.45 13.17
N ALA A 49 10.86 4.58 13.17
CA ALA A 49 11.34 5.92 12.79
C ALA A 49 11.89 6.08 11.36
N ASN A 50 12.03 5.00 10.59
CA ASN A 50 12.51 5.05 9.22
C ASN A 50 11.43 5.61 8.27
N ILE A 51 11.87 6.26 7.20
CA ILE A 51 10.99 6.68 6.10
C ILE A 51 10.50 5.44 5.36
N ARG A 52 9.19 5.21 5.39
CA ARG A 52 8.52 4.01 4.86
C ARG A 52 7.13 4.35 4.32
N VAL A 53 6.57 3.47 3.49
CA VAL A 53 5.16 3.56 3.09
C VAL A 53 4.29 3.08 4.26
N LEU A 54 3.41 3.95 4.76
CA LEU A 54 2.53 3.66 5.89
C LEU A 54 1.17 3.17 5.40
N ALA A 55 1.13 1.91 4.95
CA ALA A 55 -0.05 1.31 4.30
C ALA A 55 -0.84 0.33 5.20
N PHE A 56 -0.45 0.17 6.46
CA PHE A 56 -1.04 -0.79 7.40
C PHE A 56 -1.33 -0.12 8.74
N TYR A 57 -2.22 -0.69 9.54
CA TYR A 57 -2.41 -0.23 10.92
C TYR A 57 -1.54 -1.03 11.90
N ASP A 58 -0.91 -0.34 12.84
CA ASP A 58 -0.32 -0.98 14.03
C ASP A 58 -1.40 -1.37 15.05
N THR A 59 -0.98 -2.00 16.15
CA THR A 59 -1.87 -2.40 17.25
C THR A 59 -2.53 -1.21 17.97
N ALA A 60 -1.96 -0.01 17.84
CA ALA A 60 -2.51 1.24 18.36
C ALA A 60 -3.38 1.97 17.31
N ARG A 61 -3.73 1.31 16.20
CA ARG A 61 -4.54 1.86 15.09
C ARG A 61 -3.93 3.09 14.42
N ARG A 62 -2.60 3.17 14.36
CA ARG A 62 -1.88 4.23 13.64
C ARG A 62 -1.31 3.69 12.32
N PRO A 63 -1.26 4.51 11.25
CA PRO A 63 -0.58 4.13 10.02
C PRO A 63 0.90 3.77 10.29
N ALA A 64 1.31 2.60 9.82
CA ALA A 64 2.62 2.01 10.03
C ALA A 64 3.09 1.23 8.80
N CYS A 65 4.39 0.94 8.75
CA CYS A 65 4.99 0.19 7.65
C CYS A 65 4.70 -1.31 7.74
N ALA A 66 4.92 -2.03 6.63
CA ALA A 66 4.69 -3.47 6.58
C ALA A 66 5.54 -4.25 7.62
N PRO A 67 6.86 -4.00 7.74
CA PRO A 67 7.70 -4.72 8.72
C PRO A 67 7.23 -4.53 10.17
N CYS A 68 6.83 -3.32 10.57
CA CYS A 68 6.37 -3.05 11.93
C CYS A 68 4.99 -3.67 12.24
N THR A 69 4.22 -4.00 11.21
CA THR A 69 2.89 -4.60 11.35
C THR A 69 2.87 -6.10 11.01
N GLY A 70 4.02 -6.68 10.66
CA GLY A 70 4.12 -8.07 10.22
C GLY A 70 3.53 -8.36 8.84
N ASN A 71 3.19 -7.32 8.08
CA ASN A 71 2.66 -7.45 6.72
C ASN A 71 3.79 -7.58 5.69
N GLU A 72 3.46 -8.15 4.53
CA GLU A 72 4.37 -8.21 3.40
C GLU A 72 4.70 -6.78 2.90
N ALA A 73 5.99 -6.51 2.69
CA ALA A 73 6.49 -5.22 2.21
C ALA A 73 6.24 -5.04 0.69
N VAL A 74 4.97 -5.03 0.28
CA VAL A 74 4.52 -4.93 -1.13
C VAL A 74 4.88 -3.59 -1.80
N TYR A 75 5.41 -2.63 -1.05
CA TYR A 75 5.91 -1.35 -1.54
C TYR A 75 7.44 -1.27 -1.60
N ALA A 76 8.14 -2.32 -1.17
CA ALA A 76 9.59 -2.34 -1.18
C ALA A 76 10.14 -2.52 -2.60
N CYS A 77 11.27 -1.89 -2.89
CA CYS A 77 12.08 -2.19 -4.06
C CYS A 77 12.56 -3.64 -3.97
N THR A 78 12.28 -4.46 -4.98
CA THR A 78 12.70 -5.88 -4.99
C THR A 78 14.20 -6.08 -5.08
N ALA A 79 14.97 -5.05 -5.48
CA ALA A 79 16.43 -5.12 -5.57
C ALA A 79 17.14 -4.75 -4.25
N CYS A 80 16.59 -3.80 -3.48
CA CYS A 80 17.27 -3.26 -2.29
C CYS A 80 16.41 -3.19 -1.02
N GLY A 81 15.14 -3.61 -1.06
CA GLY A 81 14.23 -3.67 0.09
C GLY A 81 13.75 -2.32 0.63
N ARG A 82 14.13 -1.22 -0.02
CA ARG A 82 13.78 0.15 0.36
C ARG A 82 12.35 0.50 -0.03
N GLU A 83 11.63 1.14 0.88
CA GLU A 83 10.24 1.60 0.68
C GLU A 83 10.16 3.13 0.51
N ASP A 84 11.28 3.84 0.65
CA ASP A 84 11.41 5.29 0.41
C ASP A 84 11.57 5.63 -1.08
N SER A 85 11.72 4.63 -1.95
CA SER A 85 11.83 4.84 -3.39
C SER A 85 10.45 4.85 -4.06
N PRO A 86 10.13 5.85 -4.91
CA PRO A 86 8.85 5.92 -5.63
C PRO A 86 8.68 4.82 -6.69
N TRP A 87 9.72 4.01 -6.92
CA TRP A 87 9.77 2.91 -7.88
C TRP A 87 9.66 1.53 -7.23
N GLY A 88 9.37 1.47 -5.91
CA GLY A 88 9.00 0.22 -5.25
C GLY A 88 7.91 -0.50 -6.05
N ARG A 89 8.14 -1.77 -6.38
CA ARG A 89 7.29 -2.48 -7.33
C ARG A 89 5.98 -2.85 -6.62
N LEU A 90 4.84 -2.44 -7.17
CA LEU A 90 3.54 -3.00 -6.83
C LEU A 90 3.42 -4.39 -7.46
N LEU A 91 3.93 -5.43 -6.78
CA LEU A 91 3.76 -6.83 -7.19
C LEU A 91 2.30 -7.25 -7.10
#